data_AF-A0A931M668-F1
#
_entry.id   AF-A0A931M668-F1
#
_cell.length_a   1.000
_cell.length_b   1.000
_cell.length_c   1.000
_cell.angle_alpha   90.00
_cell.angle_beta   90.00
_cell.angle_gamma   90.00
#
_symmetry.space_group_name_H-M   'P 1'
#
loop_
_entity.id
_entity.type
_entity.pdbx_description
1 polymer ?
#
loop_
_entity_poly.entity_id
_entity_poly.type
_entity_poly.pdbx_seq_one_letter_code
_entity_poly.pdbx_strand_id
1 'polypeptide(L)'
;MEFEDCNNEHITKQLSKTEKYLWKKSKMCDCGTSLGEASFKNDKTERVQKSEIDKLKKKGWTETKITRYLADKKKSEDKVAQQNDAILNSKSNELDNYVNFIQEVIKNTDTEIFGLLLHWYSKGTESENIKLTDRKIIQSKTLTVLDLKTLEENKLLCVTK
;
A
#
# COMPACT_ATOMS: atom_id res chain seq x y z
N MET A 1 -3.96 -15.36 7.82
CA MET A 1 -4.22 -13.92 7.98
C MET A 1 -5.63 -13.76 8.50
N GLU A 2 -5.85 -12.92 9.51
CA GLU A 2 -7.21 -12.64 10.02
C GLU A 2 -7.65 -11.26 9.53
N PHE A 3 -8.95 -11.14 9.21
CA PHE A 3 -9.56 -9.91 8.73
C PHE A 3 -10.78 -9.56 9.59
N GLU A 4 -11.11 -8.27 9.67
CA GLU A 4 -12.29 -7.73 10.32
C GLU A 4 -13.02 -6.74 9.43
N ASP A 5 -14.30 -6.54 9.68
CA ASP A 5 -15.10 -5.53 8.99
C ASP A 5 -14.57 -4.13 9.32
N CYS A 6 -14.40 -3.30 8.29
CA CYS A 6 -14.00 -1.92 8.45
C CYS A 6 -15.16 -0.99 8.12
N ASN A 7 -15.67 -0.31 9.15
CA ASN A 7 -16.77 0.65 9.04
C ASN A 7 -16.24 2.04 8.67
N ASN A 8 -15.76 2.19 7.43
CA ASN A 8 -15.46 3.49 6.86
C ASN A 8 -16.60 3.92 5.93
N GLU A 9 -17.40 4.90 6.36
CA GLU A 9 -18.56 5.36 5.60
C GLU A 9 -18.22 5.87 4.20
N HIS A 10 -17.05 6.45 4.00
CA HIS A 10 -16.62 6.95 2.71
C HIS A 10 -16.45 5.80 1.73
N ILE A 11 -15.81 4.69 2.15
CA ILE A 11 -15.69 3.49 1.32
C ILE A 11 -17.03 2.78 1.14
N THR A 12 -17.77 2.54 2.22
CA THR A 12 -19.03 1.76 2.16
C THR A 12 -20.04 2.37 1.19
N LYS A 13 -20.09 3.71 1.06
CA LYS A 13 -20.97 4.41 0.09
C LYS A 13 -20.57 4.21 -1.38
N GLN A 14 -19.32 3.81 -1.64
CA GLN A 14 -18.75 3.61 -2.98
C GLN A 14 -18.66 2.13 -3.38
N LEU A 15 -18.96 1.22 -2.45
CA LEU A 15 -19.03 -0.21 -2.68
C LEU A 15 -20.43 -0.63 -3.15
N SER A 16 -20.50 -1.73 -3.88
CA SER A 16 -21.77 -2.37 -4.21
C SER A 16 -22.39 -2.97 -2.94
N LYS A 17 -23.70 -3.24 -2.96
CA LYS A 17 -24.40 -3.84 -1.79
C LYS A 17 -23.92 -5.25 -1.45
N THR A 18 -23.24 -5.93 -2.37
CA THR A 18 -22.70 -7.28 -2.19
C THR A 18 -21.22 -7.28 -1.82
N GLU A 19 -20.56 -6.12 -1.88
CA GLU A 19 -19.17 -5.95 -1.49
C GLU A 19 -19.05 -5.63 0.00
N LYS A 20 -18.00 -6.16 0.62
CA LYS A 20 -17.64 -5.86 2.01
C LYS A 20 -16.24 -5.29 2.08
N TYR A 21 -16.05 -4.28 2.91
CA TYR A 21 -14.74 -3.71 3.17
C TYR A 21 -14.11 -4.39 4.40
N LEU A 22 -13.00 -5.09 4.17
CA LEU A 22 -12.28 -5.82 5.21
C LEU A 22 -10.92 -5.19 5.44
N TRP A 23 -10.50 -5.20 6.70
CA TRP A 23 -9.17 -4.78 7.14
C TRP A 23 -8.44 -5.95 7.80
N LYS A 24 -7.13 -6.07 7.56
CA LYS A 24 -6.29 -7.10 8.18
C LYS A 24 -6.06 -6.82 9.67
N LYS A 25 -6.49 -7.71 10.57
CA LYS A 25 -6.25 -7.60 12.02
C LYS A 25 -4.75 -7.64 12.31
N SER A 26 -4.14 -6.47 12.34
CA SER A 26 -2.70 -6.30 12.51
C SER A 26 -2.45 -4.98 13.25
N LYS A 27 -1.62 -5.02 14.29
CA LYS A 27 -1.16 -3.80 14.98
C LYS A 27 -0.14 -3.00 14.15
N MET A 28 0.30 -3.55 13.02
CA MET A 28 1.24 -2.89 12.11
C MET A 28 0.54 -2.55 10.80
N CYS A 29 0.69 -1.29 10.39
CA CYS A 29 0.40 -0.87 9.02
C CYS A 29 1.19 -1.76 8.04
N ASP A 30 0.60 -2.11 6.90
CA ASP A 30 1.30 -2.73 5.77
C ASP A 30 2.23 -1.70 5.03
N CYS A 31 2.74 -0.74 5.80
CA CYS A 31 3.65 0.31 5.39
C CYS A 31 5.01 -0.34 5.09
N GLY A 32 5.45 -0.25 3.82
CA GLY A 32 6.72 -0.83 3.38
C GLY A 32 6.61 -2.19 2.69
N THR A 33 5.39 -2.68 2.44
CA THR A 33 5.13 -3.79 1.51
C THR A 33 5.59 -3.45 0.09
N SER A 34 5.80 -4.49 -0.72
CA SER A 34 6.07 -4.34 -2.15
C SER A 34 4.81 -4.01 -3.00
N LEU A 35 3.63 -3.95 -2.39
CA LEU A 35 2.39 -3.54 -3.06
C LEU A 35 2.47 -2.08 -3.52
N GLY A 36 2.16 -1.85 -4.80
CA GLY A 36 2.20 -0.53 -5.41
C GLY A 36 3.60 0.10 -5.48
N GLU A 37 4.69 -0.64 -5.18
CA GLU A 37 6.05 -0.10 -5.10
C GLU A 37 6.48 0.68 -6.35
N ALA A 38 6.04 0.26 -7.55
CA ALA A 38 6.35 0.95 -8.80
C ALA A 38 5.62 2.28 -8.92
N SER A 39 4.33 2.33 -8.55
CA SER A 39 3.56 3.57 -8.45
C SER A 39 4.09 4.48 -7.33
N PHE A 40 4.75 3.87 -6.35
CA PHE A 40 5.27 4.51 -5.14
C PHE A 40 6.57 5.30 -5.30
N LYS A 41 7.44 4.94 -6.25
CA LYS A 41 8.78 5.55 -6.37
C LYS A 41 8.75 7.06 -6.63
N ASN A 42 7.68 7.57 -7.21
CA ASN A 42 7.55 9.01 -7.48
C ASN A 42 6.90 9.77 -6.29
N ASP A 43 5.96 9.16 -5.57
CA ASP A 43 5.12 9.84 -4.57
C ASP A 43 5.62 9.66 -3.11
N LYS A 44 6.27 8.52 -2.79
CA LYS A 44 6.81 8.23 -1.44
C LYS A 44 7.89 9.20 -1.02
N THR A 45 8.81 9.51 -1.93
CA THR A 45 9.97 10.35 -1.63
C THR A 45 9.51 11.73 -1.16
N GLU A 46 8.50 12.29 -1.83
CA GLU A 46 7.93 13.59 -1.48
C GLU A 46 7.07 13.54 -0.21
N ARG A 47 6.19 12.54 -0.06
CA ARG A 47 5.31 12.45 1.13
C ARG A 47 6.04 12.08 2.41
N VAL A 48 6.98 11.12 2.35
CA VAL A 48 7.81 10.74 3.51
C VAL A 48 8.71 11.91 3.90
N GLN A 49 9.34 12.59 2.92
CA GLN A 49 10.09 13.81 3.20
C GLN A 49 9.21 14.86 3.86
N LYS A 50 7.99 15.13 3.35
CA LYS A 50 7.08 16.10 3.95
C LYS A 50 6.74 15.78 5.41
N SER A 51 6.38 14.52 5.70
CA SER A 51 6.07 14.09 7.07
C SER A 51 7.27 14.18 8.02
N GLU A 52 8.48 13.93 7.52
CA GLU A 52 9.72 14.01 8.28
C GLU A 52 10.13 15.47 8.50
N ILE A 53 10.00 16.31 7.47
CA ILE A 53 10.16 17.77 7.54
C ILE A 53 9.22 18.34 8.60
N ASP A 54 7.94 17.98 8.59
CA ASP A 54 6.96 18.47 9.56
C ASP A 54 7.30 18.06 10.99
N LYS A 55 7.79 16.83 11.19
CA LYS A 55 8.29 16.37 12.50
C LYS A 55 9.50 17.16 12.97
N LEU A 56 10.46 17.45 12.07
CA LEU A 56 11.65 18.21 12.40
C LEU A 56 11.33 19.69 12.66
N LYS A 57 10.39 20.28 11.90
CA LYS A 57 9.84 21.62 12.15
C LYS A 57 9.17 21.71 13.52
N LYS A 58 8.34 20.72 13.90
CA LYS A 58 7.75 20.62 15.24
C LYS A 58 8.80 20.51 16.36
N LYS A 59 9.98 19.97 16.06
CA LYS A 59 11.13 19.92 16.99
C LYS A 59 11.96 21.21 17.02
N GLY A 60 11.52 22.28 16.33
CA GLY A 60 12.20 23.56 16.28
C GLY A 60 13.45 23.59 15.40
N TRP A 61 13.58 22.65 14.46
CA TRP A 61 14.73 22.66 13.55
C TRP A 61 14.58 23.76 12.50
N THR A 62 15.68 24.48 12.24
CA THR A 62 15.75 25.47 11.15
C THR A 62 15.78 24.76 9.80
N GLU A 63 15.32 25.42 8.75
CA GLU A 63 15.31 24.83 7.40
C GLU A 63 16.69 24.34 6.98
N THR A 64 17.75 25.09 7.28
CA THR A 64 19.14 24.68 7.00
C THR A 64 19.52 23.36 7.68
N LYS A 65 19.08 23.13 8.93
CA LYS A 65 19.34 21.87 9.65
C LYS A 65 18.56 20.70 9.04
N ILE A 66 17.31 20.96 8.63
CA ILE A 66 16.45 19.96 7.98
C ILE A 66 17.05 19.53 6.64
N THR A 67 17.43 20.50 5.79
CA THR A 67 18.03 20.23 4.48
C THR A 67 19.32 19.43 4.61
N ARG A 68 20.19 19.78 5.57
CA ARG A 68 21.43 19.04 5.81
C ARG A 68 21.17 17.59 6.24
N TYR A 69 20.26 17.40 7.19
CA TYR A 69 19.90 16.06 7.66
C TYR A 69 19.31 15.18 6.56
N LEU A 70 18.42 15.71 5.71
CA LEU A 70 17.87 14.97 4.57
C LEU A 70 18.94 14.59 3.55
N ALA A 71 19.90 15.50 3.28
CA ALA A 71 21.01 15.23 2.38
C ALA A 71 21.96 14.14 2.91
N ASP A 72 22.25 14.15 4.22
CA ASP A 72 23.10 13.14 4.86
C ASP A 72 22.42 11.76 4.90
N LYS A 73 21.11 11.73 5.18
CA LYS A 73 20.30 10.51 5.16
C LYS A 73 20.26 9.87 3.76
N LYS A 74 20.02 10.67 2.72
CA LYS A 74 20.02 10.19 1.32
C LYS A 74 21.35 9.53 0.94
N LYS A 75 22.48 10.16 1.30
CA LYS A 75 23.82 9.58 1.07
C LYS A 75 24.05 8.25 1.79
N SER A 76 23.41 8.05 2.95
CA SER A 76 23.49 6.80 3.71
C SER A 76 22.61 5.70 3.09
N GLU A 77 21.41 6.05 2.64
CA GLU A 77 20.48 5.12 2.00
C GLU A 77 21.01 4.61 0.65
N ASP A 78 21.63 5.49 -0.15
CA ASP A 78 22.25 5.14 -1.43
C ASP A 78 23.40 4.12 -1.26
N LYS A 79 24.14 4.18 -0.13
CA LYS A 79 25.20 3.20 0.19
C LYS A 79 24.66 1.83 0.60
N VAL A 80 23.51 1.79 1.28
CA VAL A 80 22.89 0.54 1.75
C VAL A 80 22.13 -0.18 0.62
N ALA A 81 21.60 0.57 -0.34
CA ALA A 81 20.88 0.03 -1.51
C ALA A 81 21.78 -0.79 -2.44
N GLN A 82 23.09 -0.50 -2.49
CA GLN A 82 24.06 -1.22 -3.34
C GLN A 82 24.53 -2.56 -2.78
N GLN A 83 24.18 -2.93 -1.54
CA GLN A 83 24.74 -4.11 -0.84
C GLN A 83 23.74 -5.24 -0.54
N ASN A 84 22.45 -5.12 -0.90
CA ASN A 84 21.41 -6.02 -0.36
C ASN A 84 20.61 -6.80 -1.42
N ASP A 85 21.23 -7.80 -2.03
CA ASP A 85 20.54 -8.79 -2.87
C ASP A 85 19.51 -9.64 -2.10
N ALA A 86 19.74 -9.87 -0.79
CA ALA A 86 18.82 -10.63 0.05
C ALA A 86 17.45 -9.94 0.25
N ILE A 87 17.42 -8.59 0.27
CA ILE A 87 16.18 -7.81 0.43
C ILE A 87 15.36 -7.82 -0.86
N LEU A 88 16.02 -7.85 -2.03
CA LEU A 88 15.34 -7.96 -3.32
C LEU A 88 14.65 -9.32 -3.48
N ASN A 89 15.32 -10.41 -3.06
CA ASN A 89 14.74 -11.76 -3.08
C ASN A 89 13.57 -11.94 -2.10
N SER A 90 13.64 -11.38 -0.89
CA SER A 90 12.52 -11.45 0.07
C SER A 90 11.29 -10.67 -0.39
N LYS A 91 11.48 -9.54 -1.09
CA LYS A 91 10.40 -8.73 -1.66
C LYS A 91 9.71 -9.41 -2.85
N SER A 92 10.44 -10.14 -3.67
CA SER A 92 9.83 -10.96 -4.74
C SER A 92 8.85 -11.97 -4.15
N ASN A 93 9.30 -12.72 -3.13
CA ASN A 93 8.47 -13.73 -2.47
C ASN A 93 7.21 -13.14 -1.81
N GLU A 94 7.24 -11.88 -1.36
CA GLU A 94 6.06 -11.22 -0.79
C GLU A 94 4.92 -11.07 -1.81
N LEU A 95 5.23 -10.56 -3.00
CA LEU A 95 4.21 -10.34 -4.03
C LEU A 95 3.69 -11.67 -4.60
N ASP A 96 4.56 -12.66 -4.76
CA ASP A 96 4.15 -14.01 -5.15
C ASP A 96 3.18 -14.61 -4.12
N ASN A 97 3.43 -14.41 -2.81
CA ASN A 97 2.53 -14.84 -1.76
C ASN A 97 1.16 -14.14 -1.83
N TYR A 98 1.11 -12.85 -2.18
CA TYR A 98 -0.16 -12.17 -2.39
C TYR A 98 -0.92 -12.69 -3.60
N VAL A 99 -0.25 -12.94 -4.73
CA VAL A 99 -0.88 -13.53 -5.92
C VAL A 99 -1.49 -14.87 -5.56
N ASN A 100 -0.72 -15.75 -4.92
CA ASN A 100 -1.19 -17.07 -4.50
C ASN A 100 -2.37 -16.97 -3.53
N PHE A 101 -2.29 -16.09 -2.53
CA PHE A 101 -3.38 -15.87 -1.58
C PHE A 101 -4.68 -15.42 -2.27
N ILE A 102 -4.62 -14.43 -3.17
CA ILE A 102 -5.80 -13.93 -3.89
C ILE A 102 -6.42 -15.05 -4.75
N GLN A 103 -5.58 -15.78 -5.48
CA GLN A 103 -6.02 -16.90 -6.32
C GLN A 103 -6.66 -18.03 -5.48
N GLU A 104 -6.08 -18.35 -4.32
CA GLU A 104 -6.62 -19.35 -3.40
C GLU A 104 -7.96 -18.92 -2.81
N VAL A 105 -8.10 -17.65 -2.38
CA VAL A 105 -9.38 -17.14 -1.85
C VAL A 105 -10.47 -17.25 -2.91
N ILE A 106 -10.19 -16.78 -4.13
CA ILE A 106 -11.14 -16.84 -5.24
C ILE A 106 -11.51 -18.28 -5.59
N LYS A 107 -10.54 -19.21 -5.57
CA LYS A 107 -10.76 -20.62 -5.91
C LYS A 107 -11.54 -21.38 -4.84
N ASN A 108 -11.24 -21.13 -3.56
CA ASN A 108 -11.71 -21.95 -2.43
C ASN A 108 -12.94 -21.36 -1.73
N THR A 109 -13.48 -20.24 -2.21
CA THR A 109 -14.68 -19.60 -1.66
C THR A 109 -15.72 -19.29 -2.73
N ASP A 110 -16.93 -18.95 -2.29
CA ASP A 110 -18.01 -18.48 -3.18
C ASP A 110 -17.84 -17.02 -3.62
N THR A 111 -16.70 -16.38 -3.30
CA THR A 111 -16.41 -15.01 -3.69
C THR A 111 -16.22 -14.92 -5.21
N GLU A 112 -17.05 -14.10 -5.86
CA GLU A 112 -16.93 -13.79 -7.29
C GLU A 112 -15.81 -12.80 -7.59
N ILE A 113 -15.56 -11.88 -6.66
CA ILE A 113 -14.62 -10.76 -6.81
C ILE A 113 -13.83 -10.55 -5.51
N PHE A 114 -12.51 -10.58 -5.60
CA PHE A 114 -11.60 -10.14 -4.54
C PHE A 114 -11.12 -8.71 -4.83
N GLY A 115 -11.34 -7.79 -3.88
CA GLY A 115 -10.93 -6.39 -3.99
C GLY A 115 -9.64 -6.10 -3.22
N LEU A 116 -8.69 -5.39 -3.85
CA LEU A 116 -7.49 -4.88 -3.19
C LEU A 116 -7.36 -3.36 -3.40
N LEU A 117 -7.29 -2.61 -2.30
CA LEU A 117 -7.20 -1.16 -2.28
C LEU A 117 -5.92 -0.72 -1.55
N LEU A 118 -5.11 0.09 -2.22
CA LEU A 118 -3.97 0.78 -1.60
C LEU A 118 -4.37 2.21 -1.21
N HIS A 119 -4.18 2.56 0.06
CA HIS A 119 -4.48 3.90 0.57
C HIS A 119 -3.50 4.32 1.67
N TRP A 120 -3.08 5.59 1.66
CA TRP A 120 -2.21 6.16 2.70
C TRP A 120 -3.01 6.95 3.72
N TYR A 121 -3.16 6.35 4.90
CA TYR A 121 -3.90 6.96 5.99
C TYR A 121 -3.16 8.15 6.57
N SER A 122 -3.89 9.26 6.72
CA SER A 122 -3.43 10.47 7.39
C SER A 122 -4.04 10.61 8.80
N LYS A 123 -5.15 9.91 9.05
CA LYS A 123 -5.94 9.85 10.28
C LYS A 123 -6.29 8.38 10.61
N GLY A 124 -7.25 8.18 11.51
CA GLY A 124 -7.79 6.85 11.83
C GLY A 124 -8.58 6.27 10.66
N THR A 125 -8.52 4.94 10.52
CA THR A 125 -9.01 4.14 9.39
C THR A 125 -10.52 4.30 9.14
N GLU A 126 -11.31 4.44 10.20
CA GLU A 126 -12.77 4.61 10.12
C GLU A 126 -13.18 6.02 9.63
N SER A 127 -12.36 7.04 9.92
CA SER A 127 -12.66 8.46 9.67
C SER A 127 -11.97 9.05 8.44
N GLU A 128 -11.11 8.26 7.80
CA GLU A 128 -10.33 8.70 6.64
C GLU A 128 -11.25 8.89 5.43
N ASN A 129 -11.12 10.03 4.74
CA ASN A 129 -11.93 10.31 3.56
C ASN A 129 -11.29 9.69 2.32
N ILE A 130 -11.56 8.41 2.10
CA ILE A 130 -11.06 7.66 0.96
C ILE A 130 -12.04 7.81 -0.20
N LYS A 131 -11.56 8.36 -1.32
CA LYS A 131 -12.34 8.49 -2.56
C LYS A 131 -11.77 7.54 -3.61
N LEU A 132 -12.53 6.54 -4.01
CA LEU A 132 -12.15 5.64 -5.10
C LEU A 132 -12.12 6.45 -6.41
N THR A 133 -11.00 6.38 -7.11
CA THR A 133 -10.81 7.12 -8.37
C THR A 133 -11.14 6.26 -9.58
N ASP A 134 -10.93 4.94 -9.48
CA ASP A 134 -11.16 3.99 -10.56
C ASP A 134 -11.28 2.54 -10.03
N ARG A 135 -11.78 1.64 -10.88
CA ARG A 135 -11.85 0.19 -10.66
C ARG A 135 -11.18 -0.56 -11.81
N LYS A 136 -10.04 -1.20 -11.54
CA LYS A 136 -9.34 -2.06 -12.51
C LYS A 136 -9.81 -3.51 -12.32
N ILE A 137 -10.41 -4.10 -13.35
CA ILE A 137 -10.88 -5.49 -13.31
C ILE A 137 -9.88 -6.40 -14.02
N ILE A 138 -9.49 -7.50 -13.38
CA ILE A 138 -8.63 -8.54 -13.96
C ILE A 138 -9.13 -9.94 -13.59
N GLN A 139 -8.83 -10.93 -14.42
CA GLN A 139 -9.15 -12.33 -14.10
C GLN A 139 -8.07 -12.91 -13.17
N SER A 140 -8.47 -13.79 -12.26
CA SER A 140 -7.57 -14.45 -11.31
C SER A 140 -6.42 -15.19 -12.02
N LYS A 141 -6.70 -15.78 -13.20
CA LYS A 141 -5.69 -16.49 -14.02
C LYS A 141 -4.64 -15.57 -14.65
N THR A 142 -4.97 -14.29 -14.81
CA THR A 142 -4.08 -13.29 -15.43
C THR A 142 -3.43 -12.37 -14.40
N LEU A 143 -3.76 -12.53 -13.11
CA LEU A 143 -3.15 -11.74 -12.04
C LEU A 143 -1.65 -12.04 -11.96
N THR A 144 -0.84 -10.99 -12.06
CA THR A 144 0.62 -11.10 -11.95
C THR A 144 1.18 -10.26 -10.81
N VAL A 145 2.43 -10.54 -10.44
CA VAL A 145 3.23 -9.69 -9.55
C VAL A 145 3.29 -8.24 -10.06
N LEU A 146 3.32 -8.03 -11.37
CA LEU A 146 3.38 -6.70 -11.96
C LEU A 146 2.11 -5.90 -11.66
N ASP A 147 0.93 -6.52 -11.72
CA ASP A 147 -0.34 -5.87 -11.37
C ASP A 147 -0.33 -5.38 -9.92
N LEU A 148 0.17 -6.20 -9.00
CA LEU A 148 0.28 -5.83 -7.59
C LEU A 148 1.34 -4.75 -7.36
N LYS A 149 2.47 -4.81 -8.07
CA LYS A 149 3.56 -3.83 -7.96
C LYS A 149 3.18 -2.46 -8.52
N THR A 150 2.23 -2.41 -9.45
CA THR A 150 1.76 -1.19 -10.12
C THR A 150 0.43 -0.67 -9.57
N LEU A 151 -0.04 -1.20 -8.44
CA LEU A 151 -1.21 -0.66 -7.74
C LEU A 151 -1.05 0.84 -7.50
N GLU A 152 -2.05 1.60 -7.91
CA GLU A 152 -2.12 3.03 -7.66
C GLU A 152 -2.96 3.30 -6.42
N GLU A 153 -2.65 4.39 -5.74
CA GLU A 153 -3.44 4.83 -4.60
C GLU A 153 -4.89 5.12 -5.03
N ASN A 154 -5.85 4.69 -4.21
CA ASN A 154 -7.29 4.93 -4.41
C ASN A 154 -7.90 4.28 -5.66
N LYS A 155 -7.14 3.50 -6.42
CA LYS A 155 -7.69 2.63 -7.46
C LYS A 155 -7.94 1.25 -6.89
N LEU A 156 -9.18 0.78 -6.99
CA LEU A 156 -9.55 -0.55 -6.51
C LEU A 156 -9.21 -1.58 -7.58
N LEU A 157 -8.35 -2.54 -7.25
CA LEU A 157 -8.12 -3.72 -8.08
C LEU A 157 -9.19 -4.75 -7.74
N CYS A 158 -9.99 -5.15 -8.74
CA CYS A 158 -11.00 -6.19 -8.64
C CYS A 158 -10.52 -7.43 -9.39
N VAL A 159 -10.25 -8.51 -8.66
CA VAL A 159 -9.85 -9.79 -9.24
C VAL A 159 -11.06 -10.72 -9.28
N THR A 160 -11.48 -11.10 -10.48
CA THR A 160 -12.62 -12.00 -10.68
C THR A 160 -12.17 -13.45 -10.77
N LYS A 161 -13.08 -14.40 -10.57
CA LYS A 161 -12.87 -15.82 -10.95
C LYS A 161 -12.33 -15.98 -12.38
#